data_AF-K1SSZ0-F1
#
_entry.id   AF-K1SSZ0-F1
#
_cell.length_a   1.000
_cell.length_b   1.000
_cell.length_c   1.000
_cell.angle_alpha   90.00
_cell.angle_beta   90.00
_cell.angle_gamma   90.00
#
_symmetry.space_group_name_H-M   'P 1'
#
loop_
_entity.id
_entity.type
_entity.pdbx_description
1 polymer ?
#
loop_
_entity_poly.entity_id
_entity_poly.type
_entity_poly.pdbx_seq_one_letter_code
_entity_poly.pdbx_strand_id
1 'polypeptide(L)'
;MAIYDEEYIIRPANYPEGCAGRGLCIIDMGSYKAAVVNLMGTVYMEPLDNPFTVAENILKDIGTPNIFVDFHAEATAEKKAMGYFLSGKATAVMGTHTHVQTSDEAIIDGHTGYITDAGMTGPEISVLGVDVKPAVDKLRFKFPV
;
A
#
# COMPACT_ATOMS: atom_id res chain seq x y z
N MET A 1 20.08 7.02 7.38
CA MET A 1 19.78 7.27 5.96
C MET A 1 20.21 6.14 5.04
N ALA A 2 21.26 5.37 5.36
CA ALA A 2 21.74 4.22 4.57
C ALA A 2 20.67 3.22 4.10
N ILE A 3 19.59 3.02 4.87
CA ILE A 3 18.49 2.13 4.50
C ILE A 3 17.78 2.54 3.19
N TYR A 4 17.76 3.83 2.86
CA TYR A 4 17.11 4.32 1.64
C TYR A 4 18.03 4.28 0.41
N ASP A 5 19.31 3.93 0.60
CA ASP A 5 20.25 3.70 -0.49
C ASP A 5 20.04 2.30 -1.10
N GLU A 6 19.44 1.37 -0.33
CA GLU A 6 19.06 0.04 -0.80
C GLU A 6 18.09 0.13 -1.99
N GLU A 7 18.35 -0.67 -3.02
CA GLU A 7 17.66 -0.57 -4.31
C GLU A 7 16.17 -0.91 -4.23
N TYR A 8 15.83 -1.90 -3.41
CA TYR A 8 14.49 -2.48 -3.33
C TYR A 8 13.71 -2.03 -2.10
N ILE A 9 14.24 -1.06 -1.35
CA ILE A 9 13.50 -0.41 -0.26
C ILE A 9 12.78 0.82 -0.82
N ILE A 10 11.45 0.76 -0.76
CA ILE A 10 10.56 1.85 -1.18
C ILE A 10 9.72 2.34 0.01
N ARG A 11 9.19 3.55 -0.12
CA ARG A 11 8.28 4.20 0.83
C ARG A 11 7.08 4.79 0.08
N PRO A 12 6.02 5.28 0.74
CA PRO A 12 4.88 5.82 0.00
C PRO A 12 5.28 6.98 -0.91
N ALA A 13 4.94 6.89 -2.19
CA ALA A 13 5.42 7.82 -3.22
C ALA A 13 4.85 9.22 -3.04
N ASN A 14 3.65 9.34 -2.47
CA ASN A 14 2.93 10.59 -2.24
C ASN A 14 3.36 11.34 -0.97
N TYR A 15 4.53 11.03 -0.40
CA TYR A 15 5.18 11.93 0.55
C TYR A 15 5.67 13.21 -0.15
N PRO A 16 5.65 14.37 0.53
CA PRO A 16 6.13 15.62 -0.02
C PRO A 16 7.57 15.56 -0.54
N GLU A 17 7.87 16.45 -1.48
CA GLU A 17 9.22 16.62 -2.03
C GLU A 17 10.24 16.89 -0.91
N GLY A 18 11.43 16.28 -1.05
CA GLY A 18 12.50 16.34 -0.03
C GLY A 18 12.50 15.17 0.96
N CYS A 19 11.47 14.31 0.95
CA CYS A 19 11.48 13.06 1.73
C CYS A 19 12.46 12.04 1.13
N ALA A 20 13.31 11.45 1.98
CA ALA A 20 14.31 10.47 1.58
C ALA A 20 13.69 9.18 0.99
N GLY A 21 14.48 8.48 0.17
CA GLY A 21 14.05 7.25 -0.49
C GLY A 21 13.14 7.50 -1.69
N ARG A 22 12.59 6.41 -2.22
CA ARG A 22 11.84 6.40 -3.49
C ARG A 22 10.49 5.69 -3.34
N GLY A 23 9.54 6.07 -4.19
CA GLY A 23 8.19 5.50 -4.22
C GLY A 23 8.00 4.26 -5.10
N LEU A 24 9.00 3.98 -5.92
CA LEU A 24 8.97 2.99 -6.99
C LEU A 24 10.34 2.29 -7.05
N CYS A 25 10.34 0.98 -7.25
CA CYS A 25 11.51 0.24 -7.70
C CYS A 25 11.16 -0.62 -8.92
N ILE A 26 12.17 -0.88 -9.76
CA ILE A 26 12.07 -1.79 -10.89
C ILE A 26 12.95 -2.99 -10.57
N ILE A 27 12.36 -4.18 -10.57
CA ILE A 27 13.08 -5.44 -10.40
C ILE A 27 13.30 -6.02 -11.79
N ASP A 28 14.55 -6.08 -12.22
CA ASP A 28 14.95 -6.63 -13.52
C ASP A 28 15.35 -8.10 -13.38
N MET A 29 14.58 -9.00 -14.01
CA MET A 29 14.83 -10.44 -14.02
C MET A 29 15.30 -10.92 -15.41
N GLY A 30 15.81 -10.00 -16.23
CA GLY A 30 16.33 -10.25 -17.57
C GLY A 30 15.22 -10.32 -18.62
N SER A 31 14.50 -11.45 -18.66
CA SER A 31 13.43 -11.67 -19.65
C SER A 31 12.13 -10.91 -19.34
N TYR A 32 11.97 -10.46 -18.11
CA TYR A 32 10.86 -9.65 -17.64
C TYR A 32 11.32 -8.67 -16.57
N LYS A 33 10.59 -7.56 -16.46
CA LYS A 33 10.78 -6.55 -15.42
C LYS A 33 9.47 -6.38 -14.66
N ALA A 34 9.54 -6.17 -13.35
CA ALA A 34 8.40 -5.83 -12.52
C ALA A 34 8.60 -4.48 -11.85
N ALA A 35 7.58 -3.62 -11.91
CA ALA A 35 7.54 -2.37 -11.17
C ALA A 35 6.74 -2.56 -9.88
N VAL A 36 7.27 -2.08 -8.76
CA VAL A 36 6.59 -2.08 -7.47
C VAL A 36 6.46 -0.64 -6.99
N VAL A 37 5.22 -0.21 -6.81
CA VAL A 37 4.86 1.14 -6.35
C VAL A 37 4.24 1.03 -4.96
N ASN A 38 4.66 1.89 -4.04
CA ASN A 38 4.01 2.04 -2.74
C ASN A 38 3.33 3.42 -2.66
N LEU A 39 2.10 3.45 -2.17
CA LEU A 39 1.29 4.65 -2.01
C LEU A 39 0.58 4.61 -0.66
N MET A 40 0.23 5.77 -0.12
CA MET A 40 -0.48 5.89 1.15
C MET A 40 -1.81 6.61 0.96
N GLY A 41 -2.88 6.05 1.55
CA GLY A 41 -4.17 6.71 1.62
C GLY A 41 -4.15 7.94 2.53
N THR A 42 -5.19 8.76 2.41
CA THR A 42 -5.31 10.02 3.16
C THR A 42 -6.55 10.06 4.05
N VAL A 43 -7.52 9.18 3.83
CA VAL A 43 -8.73 9.12 4.65
C VAL A 43 -8.39 8.44 5.99
N TYR A 44 -8.59 9.17 7.10
CA TYR A 44 -8.20 8.78 8.47
C TYR A 44 -6.69 8.68 8.72
N MET A 45 -5.88 9.19 7.80
CA MET A 45 -4.42 9.12 7.84
C MET A 45 -3.81 10.53 7.69
N GLU A 46 -2.48 10.59 7.61
CA GLU A 46 -1.77 11.86 7.39
C GLU A 46 -2.20 12.51 6.06
N PRO A 47 -2.37 13.84 6.01
CA PRO A 47 -2.81 14.56 4.83
C PRO A 47 -1.65 14.74 3.84
N LEU A 48 -1.24 13.65 3.20
CA LEU A 48 -0.20 13.60 2.18
C LEU A 48 -0.70 14.13 0.82
N ASP A 49 0.19 14.17 -0.18
CA ASP A 49 -0.20 14.50 -1.55
C ASP A 49 -1.24 13.49 -2.07
N ASN A 50 -2.10 13.94 -2.99
CA ASN A 50 -3.20 13.12 -3.48
C ASN A 50 -2.67 11.82 -4.13
N PRO A 51 -3.03 10.63 -3.60
CA PRO A 51 -2.45 9.38 -4.06
C PRO A 51 -2.86 9.02 -5.49
N PHE A 52 -4.04 9.46 -5.95
CA PHE A 52 -4.53 9.20 -7.31
C PHE A 52 -3.72 9.98 -8.34
N THR A 53 -3.49 11.27 -8.09
CA THR A 53 -2.67 12.12 -8.96
C THR A 53 -1.23 11.63 -9.01
N VAL A 54 -0.66 11.25 -7.87
CA VAL A 54 0.71 10.71 -7.80
C VAL A 54 0.82 9.38 -8.54
N ALA A 55 -0.15 8.46 -8.35
CA ALA A 55 -0.20 7.20 -9.09
C ALA A 55 -0.22 7.43 -10.61
N GLU A 56 -1.11 8.30 -11.09
CA GLU A 56 -1.22 8.59 -12.53
C GLU A 56 0.09 9.14 -13.12
N ASN A 57 0.81 9.98 -12.38
CA ASN A 57 2.08 10.52 -12.85
C ASN A 57 3.18 9.47 -12.87
N ILE A 58 3.33 8.67 -11.81
CA ILE A 58 4.35 7.63 -11.72
C ILE A 58 4.18 6.58 -12.81
N LEU A 59 2.94 6.18 -13.11
CA LEU A 59 2.66 5.16 -14.11
C LEU A 59 3.11 5.55 -15.53
N LYS A 60 3.24 6.86 -15.84
CA LYS A 60 3.71 7.34 -17.16
C LYS A 60 5.17 6.99 -17.44
N ASP A 61 5.98 6.87 -16.39
CA ASP A 61 7.42 6.64 -16.49
C ASP A 61 7.80 5.15 -16.41
N ILE A 62 6.82 4.27 -16.19
CA ILE A 62 7.05 2.83 -16.06
C ILE A 62 7.06 2.16 -17.44
N GLY A 63 8.21 1.62 -17.84
CA GLY A 63 8.41 0.96 -19.14
C GLY A 63 8.05 -0.54 -19.18
N THR A 64 7.41 -1.10 -18.16
CA THR A 64 6.99 -2.51 -18.09
C THR A 64 5.49 -2.63 -17.84
N PRO A 65 4.79 -3.59 -18.46
CA PRO A 65 3.37 -3.85 -18.17
C PRO A 65 3.14 -4.54 -16.82
N ASN A 66 4.20 -5.08 -16.18
CA ASN A 66 4.09 -5.78 -14.90
C ASN A 66 4.20 -4.75 -13.76
N ILE A 67 3.07 -4.23 -13.29
CA ILE A 67 3.01 -3.16 -12.30
C ILE A 67 2.20 -3.60 -11.08
N PHE A 68 2.85 -3.62 -9.92
CA PHE A 68 2.27 -3.99 -8.64
C PHE A 68 2.20 -2.75 -7.76
N VAL A 69 1.01 -2.48 -7.23
CA VAL A 69 0.77 -1.33 -6.35
C VAL A 69 0.37 -1.83 -4.97
N ASP A 70 1.16 -1.48 -3.97
CA ASP A 70 0.77 -1.55 -2.56
C ASP A 70 0.15 -0.22 -2.16
N PHE A 71 -1.14 -0.25 -1.82
CA PHE A 71 -1.88 0.92 -1.35
C PHE A 71 -2.17 0.82 0.14
N HIS A 72 -1.29 1.45 0.92
CA HIS A 72 -1.33 1.46 2.38
C HIS A 72 -2.36 2.48 2.88
N ALA A 73 -3.58 2.03 3.17
CA ALA A 73 -4.71 2.92 3.43
C ALA A 73 -5.69 2.36 4.47
N GLU A 74 -6.32 3.24 5.25
CA GLU A 74 -7.32 2.83 6.25
C GLU A 74 -8.70 2.62 5.62
N ALA A 75 -9.19 3.60 4.86
CA ALA A 75 -10.56 3.58 4.35
C ALA A 75 -10.73 2.58 3.19
N THR A 76 -11.63 1.60 3.37
CA THR A 76 -11.99 0.63 2.33
C THR A 76 -12.54 1.29 1.06
N ALA A 77 -13.26 2.41 1.19
CA ALA A 77 -13.74 3.19 0.05
C ALA A 77 -12.60 3.77 -0.78
N GLU A 78 -11.55 4.30 -0.14
CA GLU A 78 -10.36 4.83 -0.80
C GLU A 78 -9.61 3.70 -1.53
N LYS A 79 -9.48 2.53 -0.87
CA LYS A 79 -8.88 1.33 -1.46
C LYS A 79 -9.62 0.81 -2.68
N LYS A 80 -10.96 0.69 -2.63
CA LYS A 80 -11.75 0.27 -3.79
C LYS A 80 -11.68 1.30 -4.92
N ALA A 81 -11.75 2.58 -4.60
CA ALA A 81 -11.60 3.64 -5.59
C ALA A 81 -10.24 3.54 -6.31
N MET A 82 -9.14 3.32 -5.59
CA MET A 82 -7.81 3.13 -6.18
C MET A 82 -7.75 1.88 -7.06
N GLY A 83 -8.34 0.77 -6.62
CA GLY A 83 -8.44 -0.46 -7.41
C GLY A 83 -9.11 -0.25 -8.76
N TYR A 84 -10.28 0.40 -8.78
CA TYR A 84 -10.97 0.73 -10.04
C TYR A 84 -10.24 1.80 -10.86
N PHE A 85 -9.60 2.79 -10.22
CA PHE A 85 -8.86 3.85 -10.91
C PHE A 85 -7.65 3.32 -11.70
N LEU A 86 -7.02 2.26 -11.19
CA LEU A 86 -5.86 1.60 -11.79
C LEU A 86 -6.22 0.30 -12.55
N SER A 87 -7.50 -0.05 -12.65
CA SER A 87 -7.97 -1.17 -13.46
C SER A 87 -7.51 -0.99 -14.92
N GLY A 88 -6.92 -2.03 -15.50
CA GLY A 88 -6.34 -2.01 -16.84
C GLY A 88 -5.01 -1.24 -16.98
N LYS A 89 -4.54 -0.56 -15.92
CA LYS A 89 -3.28 0.19 -15.90
C LYS A 89 -2.21 -0.50 -15.06
N ALA A 90 -2.61 -1.26 -14.04
CA ALA A 90 -1.72 -2.03 -13.18
C ALA A 90 -2.04 -3.53 -13.27
N THR A 91 -1.03 -4.38 -13.02
CA THR A 91 -1.19 -5.83 -12.90
C THR A 91 -1.95 -6.19 -11.63
N ALA A 92 -1.61 -5.56 -10.51
CA ALA A 92 -2.32 -5.75 -9.26
C ALA A 92 -2.29 -4.50 -8.37
N VAL A 93 -3.39 -4.27 -7.66
CA VAL A 93 -3.53 -3.26 -6.61
C VAL A 93 -3.92 -3.97 -5.32
N MET A 94 -3.00 -4.03 -4.37
CA MET A 94 -3.16 -4.73 -3.10
C MET A 94 -3.19 -3.71 -1.97
N GLY A 95 -4.25 -3.71 -1.18
CA GLY A 95 -4.29 -2.88 0.01
C GLY A 95 -3.51 -3.48 1.17
N THR A 96 -2.97 -2.62 2.03
CA THR A 96 -2.37 -2.96 3.33
C THR A 96 -2.83 -1.94 4.38
N HIS A 97 -2.30 -2.01 5.61
CA HIS A 97 -2.53 -1.13 6.79
C HIS A 97 -3.45 -1.72 7.87
N THR A 98 -4.58 -2.33 7.52
CA THR A 98 -5.62 -2.63 8.53
C THR A 98 -5.32 -3.88 9.38
N HIS A 99 -4.31 -4.66 8.97
CA HIS A 99 -3.84 -5.88 9.63
C HIS A 99 -4.87 -7.02 9.69
N VAL A 100 -6.02 -6.89 9.01
CA VAL A 100 -7.03 -7.95 8.87
C VAL A 100 -7.23 -8.22 7.40
N GLN A 101 -6.95 -9.45 6.97
CA GLN A 101 -7.12 -9.86 5.58
C GLN A 101 -8.61 -9.80 5.19
N THR A 102 -8.89 -9.25 4.01
CA THR A 102 -10.23 -9.29 3.42
C THR A 102 -10.43 -10.52 2.52
N SER A 103 -11.68 -10.92 2.31
CA SER A 103 -12.05 -12.02 1.40
C SER A 103 -12.78 -11.50 0.16
N ASP A 104 -12.28 -10.40 -0.39
CA ASP A 104 -12.86 -9.71 -1.56
C ASP A 104 -11.90 -9.66 -2.74
N GLU A 105 -10.98 -10.63 -2.80
CA GLU A 105 -10.04 -10.76 -3.89
C GLU A 105 -10.76 -10.96 -5.23
N ALA A 106 -10.32 -10.23 -6.24
CA ALA A 106 -10.95 -10.24 -7.55
C ALA A 106 -9.95 -9.92 -8.66
N ILE A 107 -10.32 -10.28 -9.88
CA ILE A 107 -9.68 -9.75 -11.09
C ILE A 107 -10.66 -8.72 -11.68
N ILE A 108 -10.34 -7.44 -11.51
CA ILE A 108 -11.14 -6.33 -12.04
C ILE A 108 -10.97 -6.29 -13.56
N ASP A 109 -12.10 -6.26 -14.27
CA ASP A 109 -12.21 -6.21 -15.74
C ASP A 109 -11.37 -7.27 -16.48
N GLY A 110 -11.11 -8.42 -15.84
CA GLY A 110 -10.32 -9.51 -16.41
C GLY A 110 -8.82 -9.22 -16.54
N HIS A 111 -8.32 -8.13 -15.95
CA HIS A 111 -6.93 -7.69 -16.07
C HIS A 111 -6.23 -7.48 -14.72
N THR A 112 -6.79 -6.65 -13.84
CA THR A 112 -6.08 -6.16 -12.65
C THR A 112 -6.47 -6.98 -11.42
N GLY A 113 -5.50 -7.66 -10.80
CA GLY A 113 -5.69 -8.31 -9.51
C GLY A 113 -5.97 -7.28 -8.40
N TYR A 114 -6.90 -7.58 -7.51
CA TYR A 114 -7.30 -6.67 -6.44
C TYR A 114 -7.59 -7.43 -5.15
N ILE A 115 -7.25 -6.81 -4.01
CA ILE A 115 -7.73 -7.19 -2.67
C ILE A 115 -7.75 -5.93 -1.79
N THR A 116 -8.79 -5.75 -0.95
CA THR A 116 -8.91 -4.57 -0.09
C THR A 116 -7.82 -4.53 1.00
N ASP A 117 -7.47 -5.66 1.62
CA ASP A 117 -6.32 -5.73 2.52
C ASP A 117 -5.70 -7.14 2.52
N ALA A 118 -4.38 -7.22 2.35
CA ALA A 118 -3.63 -8.46 2.40
C ALA A 118 -3.48 -9.03 3.82
N GLY A 119 -3.81 -8.23 4.85
CA GLY A 119 -3.69 -8.60 6.25
C GLY A 119 -2.28 -8.39 6.81
N MET A 120 -1.98 -9.12 7.88
CA MET A 120 -0.73 -9.01 8.64
C MET A 120 -0.03 -10.36 8.69
N THR A 121 1.31 -10.34 8.61
CA THR A 121 2.15 -11.44 9.08
C THR A 121 2.72 -11.07 10.44
N GLY A 122 2.28 -11.75 11.50
CA GLY A 122 2.58 -11.36 12.87
C GLY A 122 1.87 -12.24 13.92
N PRO A 123 1.79 -11.80 15.18
CA PRO A 123 1.20 -12.58 16.25
C PRO A 123 -0.32 -12.78 16.05
N GLU A 124 -0.74 -14.04 16.01
CA GLU A 124 -2.16 -14.44 15.85
C GLU A 124 -3.02 -14.00 17.04
N ILE A 125 -2.50 -14.18 18.27
CA ILE A 125 -3.20 -13.79 19.50
C ILE A 125 -2.72 -12.38 19.89
N SER A 126 -3.29 -11.37 19.25
CA SER A 126 -3.02 -9.96 19.50
C SER A 126 -4.19 -9.09 19.08
N VAL A 127 -4.13 -7.79 19.38
CA VAL A 127 -5.01 -6.77 18.78
C VAL A 127 -4.16 -6.00 17.76
N LEU A 128 -4.23 -6.44 16.50
CA LEU A 128 -3.50 -5.85 15.37
C LEU A 128 -1.97 -5.76 15.59
N GLY A 129 -1.39 -6.73 16.31
CA GLY A 129 0.04 -6.77 16.65
C GLY A 129 0.38 -6.27 18.07
N VAL A 130 -0.58 -5.69 18.79
CA VAL A 130 -0.40 -5.20 20.17
C VAL A 130 -0.92 -6.22 21.17
N ASP A 131 -0.26 -6.33 22.34
CA ASP A 131 -0.74 -7.16 23.45
C ASP A 131 -2.20 -6.83 23.82
N VAL A 132 -2.97 -7.89 24.10
CA VAL A 132 -4.43 -7.79 24.30
C VAL A 132 -4.79 -6.85 25.46
N LYS A 133 -4.11 -6.98 26.60
CA LYS A 133 -4.46 -6.21 27.80
C LYS A 133 -4.26 -4.69 27.62
N PRO A 134 -3.09 -4.19 27.18
CA PRO A 134 -2.90 -2.76 26.90
C PRO A 134 -3.90 -2.21 25.87
N ALA A 135 -4.15 -2.94 24.78
CA ALA A 135 -5.08 -2.51 23.74
C ALA A 135 -6.52 -2.37 24.27
N VAL A 136 -6.99 -3.34 25.07
CA VAL A 136 -8.31 -3.31 25.70
C VAL A 136 -8.41 -2.18 26.72
N ASP A 137 -7.40 -2.01 27.58
CA ASP A 137 -7.40 -0.97 28.61
C ASP A 137 -7.36 0.44 27.99
N LYS A 138 -6.66 0.63 26.86
CA LYS A 138 -6.72 1.89 26.09
C LYS A 138 -8.14 2.20 25.63
N LEU A 139 -8.83 1.23 25.04
CA LEU A 139 -10.18 1.46 24.52
C LEU A 139 -11.20 1.68 25.64
N ARG A 140 -11.10 0.89 26.72
CA ARG A 140 -12.01 0.90 27.86
C ARG A 140 -11.80 2.06 28.82
N PHE A 141 -10.54 2.36 29.16
CA PHE A 141 -10.17 3.31 30.22
C PHE A 141 -9.37 4.52 29.71
N LYS A 142 -9.06 4.60 28.41
CA LYS A 142 -8.21 5.65 27.83
C LYS A 142 -6.79 5.68 28.40
N PHE A 143 -6.28 4.52 28.83
CA PHE A 143 -4.89 4.40 29.25
C PHE A 143 -3.96 4.62 28.05
N PRO A 144 -2.78 5.25 28.28
CA PRO A 144 -1.73 5.24 27.28
C PRO A 144 -1.27 3.79 27.04
N VAL A 145 -0.89 3.52 25.79
CA VAL A 145 -0.22 2.27 25.37
C VAL A 145 1.23 2.56 25.10
#